data_AF-A0A354X6H2-F1
#
_entry.id   AF-A0A354X6H2-F1
#
_cell.length_a   1.000
_cell.length_b   1.000
_cell.length_c   1.000
_cell.angle_alpha   90.00
_cell.angle_beta   90.00
_cell.angle_gamma   90.00
#
_symmetry.space_group_name_H-M   'P 1'
#
loop_
_entity.id
_entity.type
_entity.pdbx_description
1 polymer ?
#
loop_
_entity_poly.entity_id
_entity_poly.type
_entity_poly.pdbx_seq_one_letter_code
_entity_poly.pdbx_strand_id
1 'polypeptide(L)'
;INSLLETIILALIIVGLVVLFFLGRWRATIIIMLAIPISLIGSFIYLYLTGSSLNIISLSALTITIGLVVDDAIVVLENITTHIERGSRPRQAAVYGTEEVSLSIIASTLTIVAVFLPMTMVGGFAGIMFKQLGWMVSIIITLSLIISMTLTPMMSSRMLRSEKDRVAGAFDKWYNK
;
A
#
# COMPACT_ATOMS: atom_id res chain seq x y z
N ILE A 1 8.95 -9.06 -26.86
CA ILE A 1 7.79 -8.35 -26.28
C ILE A 1 6.83 -9.34 -25.64
N ASN A 2 6.38 -10.39 -26.35
CA ASN A 2 5.48 -11.41 -25.79
C ASN A 2 6.01 -12.08 -24.51
N SER A 3 7.29 -12.47 -24.47
CA SER A 3 7.89 -13.09 -23.26
C SER A 3 7.99 -12.14 -22.06
N LEU A 4 8.16 -10.83 -22.29
CA LEU A 4 8.17 -9.83 -21.21
C LEU A 4 6.76 -9.61 -20.66
N LEU A 5 5.76 -9.52 -21.56
CA LEU A 5 4.36 -9.43 -21.16
C LEU A 5 3.91 -10.66 -20.38
N GLU A 6 4.28 -11.86 -20.84
CA GLU A 6 4.03 -13.11 -20.11
C GLU A 6 4.65 -13.10 -18.71
N THR A 7 5.91 -12.66 -18.59
CA THR A 7 6.58 -12.61 -17.28
C THR A 7 5.91 -11.61 -16.33
N ILE A 8 5.52 -10.43 -16.81
CA ILE A 8 4.83 -9.41 -16.01
C ILE A 8 3.47 -9.91 -15.55
N ILE A 9 2.71 -10.55 -16.46
CA ILE A 9 1.39 -11.12 -16.14
C ILE A 9 1.54 -12.22 -15.11
N LEU A 10 2.51 -13.14 -15.28
CA LEU A 10 2.75 -14.23 -14.34
C LEU A 10 3.18 -13.70 -12.97
N ALA A 11 4.04 -12.69 -12.91
CA ALA A 11 4.43 -12.03 -11.67
C ALA A 11 3.23 -11.38 -10.96
N LEU A 12 2.38 -10.66 -11.69
CA LEU A 12 1.15 -10.07 -11.15
C LEU A 12 0.20 -11.13 -10.60
N ILE A 13 0.03 -12.26 -11.30
CA ILE A 13 -0.80 -13.36 -10.82
C ILE A 13 -0.24 -13.96 -9.53
N ILE A 14 1.06 -14.26 -9.48
CA ILE A 14 1.69 -14.85 -8.30
C ILE A 14 1.59 -13.90 -7.10
N VAL A 15 1.96 -12.63 -7.27
CA VAL A 15 1.85 -11.61 -6.22
C VAL A 15 0.40 -11.46 -5.76
N GLY A 16 -0.54 -11.40 -6.70
CA GLY A 16 -1.97 -11.35 -6.40
C GLY A 16 -2.46 -12.57 -5.62
N LEU A 17 -2.00 -13.78 -5.96
CA LEU A 17 -2.36 -14.99 -5.24
C LEU A 17 -1.78 -15.03 -3.82
N VAL A 18 -0.54 -14.61 -3.63
CA VAL A 18 0.08 -14.53 -2.30
C VAL A 18 -0.69 -13.54 -1.43
N VAL A 19 -0.93 -12.32 -1.93
CA VAL A 19 -1.67 -11.28 -1.22
C VAL A 19 -3.11 -11.73 -0.93
N LEU A 20 -3.76 -12.43 -1.87
CA LEU A 20 -5.07 -13.03 -1.67
C LEU A 20 -5.05 -14.10 -0.56
N PHE A 21 -4.04 -14.96 -0.54
CA PHE A 21 -3.91 -15.99 0.47
C PHE A 21 -3.79 -15.38 1.87
N PHE A 22 -3.04 -14.29 2.01
CA PHE A 22 -2.91 -13.57 3.28
C PHE A 22 -4.18 -12.78 3.68
N LEU A 23 -4.84 -12.09 2.75
CA LEU A 23 -6.02 -11.25 3.04
C LEU A 23 -7.35 -12.00 3.04
N GLY A 24 -7.42 -13.19 2.40
CA GLY A 24 -8.64 -13.98 2.22
C GLY A 24 -9.75 -13.32 1.38
N ARG A 25 -9.52 -12.11 0.85
CA ARG A 25 -10.56 -11.28 0.21
C ARG A 25 -10.06 -10.64 -1.10
N TRP A 26 -10.57 -11.12 -2.24
CA TRP A 26 -10.19 -10.63 -3.57
C TRP A 26 -10.28 -9.11 -3.77
N ARG A 27 -11.30 -8.45 -3.20
CA ARG A 27 -11.45 -6.98 -3.33
C ARG A 27 -10.39 -6.21 -2.57
N ALA A 28 -10.02 -6.71 -1.39
CA ALA A 28 -8.95 -6.16 -0.57
C ALA A 28 -7.60 -6.29 -1.31
N THR A 29 -7.36 -7.45 -1.92
CA THR A 29 -6.16 -7.72 -2.73
C THR A 29 -5.97 -6.74 -3.89
N ILE A 30 -7.04 -6.38 -4.61
CA ILE A 30 -6.94 -5.41 -5.72
C ILE A 30 -6.53 -4.02 -5.22
N ILE A 31 -7.02 -3.59 -4.05
CA ILE A 31 -6.66 -2.28 -3.48
C ILE A 31 -5.16 -2.24 -3.16
N ILE A 32 -4.63 -3.29 -2.53
CA ILE A 32 -3.20 -3.40 -2.21
C ILE A 32 -2.35 -3.48 -3.48
N MET A 33 -2.75 -4.30 -4.47
CA MET A 33 -2.02 -4.42 -5.74
C MET A 33 -1.92 -3.10 -6.51
N LEU A 34 -2.84 -2.17 -6.30
CA LEU A 34 -2.78 -0.83 -6.89
C LEU A 34 -1.98 0.15 -6.02
N ALA A 35 -2.13 0.08 -4.70
CA ALA A 35 -1.43 0.98 -3.78
C ALA A 35 0.11 0.85 -3.86
N ILE A 36 0.62 -0.38 -3.98
CA ILE A 36 2.06 -0.66 -4.06
C ILE A 36 2.73 0.08 -5.25
N PRO A 37 2.36 -0.19 -6.52
CA PRO A 37 3.04 0.44 -7.66
C PRO A 37 2.88 1.96 -7.65
N ILE A 38 1.73 2.49 -7.23
CA ILE A 38 1.52 3.95 -7.16
C ILE A 38 2.46 4.59 -6.14
N SER A 39 2.72 3.92 -5.01
CA SER A 39 3.67 4.41 -4.00
C SER A 39 5.11 4.44 -4.51
N LEU A 40 5.49 3.42 -5.29
CA LEU A 40 6.84 3.31 -5.87
C LEU A 40 7.09 4.34 -6.98
N ILE A 41 6.05 4.92 -7.60
CA ILE A 41 6.23 6.01 -8.59
C ILE A 41 7.05 7.17 -8.00
N GLY A 42 6.96 7.41 -6.69
CA GLY A 42 7.76 8.43 -6.00
C GLY A 42 9.27 8.27 -6.21
N SER A 43 9.78 7.04 -6.28
CA SER A 43 11.21 6.79 -6.53
C SER A 43 11.62 7.18 -7.94
N PHE A 44 10.76 6.89 -8.93
CA PHE A 44 11.02 7.21 -10.33
C PHE A 44 10.95 8.71 -10.57
N ILE A 45 10.03 9.40 -9.89
CA ILE A 45 9.98 10.87 -9.89
C ILE A 45 11.30 11.43 -9.33
N TYR A 46 11.78 10.91 -8.20
CA TYR A 46 13.06 11.33 -7.64
C TYR A 46 14.23 11.11 -8.62
N LEU A 47 14.36 9.91 -9.19
CA LEU A 47 15.42 9.59 -10.14
C LEU A 47 15.39 10.50 -11.37
N TYR A 48 14.18 10.81 -11.86
CA TYR A 48 13.98 11.73 -12.98
C TYR A 48 14.44 13.15 -12.63
N LEU A 49 14.07 13.66 -11.44
CA LEU A 49 14.44 15.01 -10.98
C LEU A 49 15.95 15.14 -10.74
N THR A 50 16.61 14.10 -10.23
CA THR A 50 18.05 14.12 -9.97
C THR A 50 18.90 13.67 -11.16
N GLY A 51 18.28 13.33 -12.29
CA GLY A 51 18.98 12.78 -13.47
C GLY A 51 19.73 11.48 -13.19
N SER A 52 19.35 10.76 -12.13
CA SER A 52 20.01 9.52 -11.70
C SER A 52 19.41 8.31 -12.39
N SER A 53 20.23 7.30 -12.70
CA SER A 53 19.76 6.06 -13.31
C SER A 53 19.35 5.02 -12.26
N LEU A 54 18.64 3.99 -12.72
CA LEU A 54 18.46 2.75 -11.96
C LEU A 54 19.81 2.05 -11.82
N ASN A 55 20.26 1.91 -10.59
CA ASN A 55 21.45 1.20 -10.18
C ASN A 55 21.14 0.26 -8.99
N ILE A 56 22.16 -0.48 -8.53
CA ILE A 56 22.02 -1.45 -7.43
C ILE A 56 21.43 -0.78 -6.18
N ILE A 57 21.89 0.41 -5.82
CA ILE A 57 21.42 1.14 -4.64
C ILE A 57 19.96 1.55 -4.76
N SER A 58 19.56 2.00 -5.95
CA SER A 58 18.17 2.35 -6.20
C SER A 58 17.23 1.14 -6.16
N LEU A 59 17.69 -0.01 -6.67
CA LEU A 59 16.95 -1.26 -6.61
C LEU A 59 16.86 -1.78 -5.17
N SER A 60 17.92 -1.63 -4.37
CA SER A 60 17.90 -1.95 -2.93
C SER A 60 16.90 -1.09 -2.18
N ALA A 61 16.87 0.21 -2.42
CA ALA A 61 15.88 1.11 -1.81
C ALA A 61 14.45 0.70 -2.20
N LEU A 62 14.18 0.46 -3.48
CA LEU A 62 12.89 -0.06 -3.94
C LEU A 62 12.50 -1.35 -3.22
N THR A 63 13.43 -2.30 -3.11
CA THR A 63 13.19 -3.62 -2.50
C THR A 63 12.81 -3.50 -1.02
N ILE A 64 13.55 -2.69 -0.25
CA ILE A 64 13.27 -2.45 1.18
C ILE A 64 11.90 -1.78 1.34
N THR A 65 11.61 -0.80 0.48
CA THR A 65 10.41 0.02 0.67
C THR A 65 9.14 -0.70 0.25
N ILE A 66 9.20 -1.72 -0.62
CA ILE A 66 8.02 -2.53 -0.97
C ILE A 66 7.35 -3.10 0.29
N GLY A 67 8.11 -3.64 1.24
CA GLY A 67 7.55 -4.17 2.49
C GLY A 67 6.89 -3.07 3.34
N LEU A 68 7.59 -1.95 3.50
CA LEU A 68 7.10 -0.81 4.29
C LEU A 68 5.80 -0.21 3.72
N VAL A 69 5.69 -0.14 2.40
CA VAL A 69 4.49 0.36 1.70
C VAL A 69 3.30 -0.57 1.89
N VAL A 70 3.54 -1.87 1.82
CA VAL A 70 2.50 -2.90 1.97
C VAL A 70 1.89 -2.83 3.36
N ASP A 71 2.72 -2.67 4.39
CA ASP A 71 2.27 -2.59 5.79
C ASP A 71 1.30 -1.42 6.02
N ASP A 72 1.63 -0.22 5.56
CA ASP A 72 0.75 0.97 5.69
C ASP A 72 -0.64 0.72 5.08
N ALA A 73 -0.67 0.16 3.87
CA ALA A 73 -1.91 -0.09 3.15
C ALA A 73 -2.73 -1.23 3.78
N ILE A 74 -2.06 -2.27 4.28
CA ILE A 74 -2.72 -3.40 4.97
C ILE A 74 -3.34 -2.94 6.29
N VAL A 75 -2.62 -2.17 7.12
CA VAL A 75 -3.13 -1.71 8.43
C VAL A 75 -4.42 -0.90 8.28
N VAL A 76 -4.47 0.03 7.31
CA VAL A 76 -5.71 0.79 7.02
C VAL A 76 -6.83 -0.13 6.54
N LEU A 77 -6.53 -1.00 5.58
CA LEU A 77 -7.52 -1.88 4.97
C LEU A 77 -8.11 -2.90 5.96
N GLU A 78 -7.28 -3.42 6.86
CA GLU A 78 -7.67 -4.33 7.92
C GLU A 78 -8.60 -3.62 8.90
N ASN A 79 -8.25 -2.43 9.38
CA ASN A 79 -9.12 -1.73 10.33
C ASN A 79 -10.47 -1.33 9.70
N ILE A 80 -10.48 -0.89 8.43
CA ILE A 80 -11.72 -0.65 7.69
C ILE A 80 -12.54 -1.94 7.57
N THR A 81 -11.88 -3.06 7.26
CA THR A 81 -12.54 -4.36 7.14
C THR A 81 -13.17 -4.80 8.46
N THR A 82 -12.45 -4.67 9.57
CA THR A 82 -12.97 -4.96 10.91
C THR A 82 -14.20 -4.09 11.24
N HIS A 83 -14.20 -2.81 10.85
CA HIS A 83 -15.38 -1.94 11.03
C HIS A 83 -16.60 -2.39 10.23
N ILE A 84 -16.38 -2.86 9.00
CA ILE A 84 -17.45 -3.41 8.15
C ILE A 84 -18.01 -4.70 8.76
N GLU A 85 -17.15 -5.56 9.29
CA GLU A 85 -17.52 -6.82 9.96
C GLU A 85 -18.29 -6.57 11.27
N ARG A 86 -17.98 -5.50 11.98
CA ARG A 86 -18.76 -5.00 13.13
C ARG A 86 -20.11 -4.36 12.74
N GLY A 87 -20.45 -4.35 11.44
CA GLY A 87 -21.76 -3.93 10.94
C GLY A 87 -21.84 -2.47 10.48
N SER A 88 -20.71 -1.76 10.38
CA SER A 88 -20.66 -0.40 9.84
C SER A 88 -20.87 -0.38 8.33
N ARG A 89 -21.46 0.71 7.80
CA ARG A 89 -21.53 0.91 6.34
C ARG A 89 -20.12 1.13 5.78
N PRO A 90 -19.79 0.62 4.57
CA PRO A 90 -18.43 0.73 4.01
C PRO A 90 -17.86 2.14 3.96
N ARG A 91 -18.71 3.14 3.66
CA ARG A 91 -18.30 4.56 3.65
C ARG A 91 -17.97 5.09 5.04
N GLN A 92 -18.72 4.69 6.07
CA GLN A 92 -18.46 5.10 7.45
C GLN A 92 -17.24 4.37 8.01
N ALA A 93 -17.15 3.07 7.74
CA ALA A 93 -16.00 2.24 8.10
C ALA A 93 -14.70 2.78 7.49
N ALA A 94 -14.73 3.26 6.25
CA ALA A 94 -13.56 3.87 5.60
C ALA A 94 -13.07 5.14 6.33
N VAL A 95 -13.98 5.95 6.87
CA VAL A 95 -13.61 7.18 7.60
C VAL A 95 -13.10 6.82 9.00
N TYR A 96 -13.92 6.17 9.81
CA TYR A 96 -13.58 5.85 11.20
C TYR A 96 -12.40 4.87 11.30
N GLY A 97 -12.39 3.85 10.45
CA GLY A 97 -11.32 2.85 10.43
C GLY A 97 -9.97 3.47 10.04
N THR A 98 -9.94 4.47 9.16
CA THR A 98 -8.70 5.18 8.83
C THR A 98 -8.29 6.14 9.94
N GLU A 99 -9.25 6.86 10.53
CA GLU A 99 -8.98 7.83 11.59
C GLU A 99 -8.34 7.18 12.82
N GLU A 100 -8.81 6.01 13.22
CA GLU A 100 -8.26 5.27 14.37
C GLU A 100 -6.79 4.86 14.21
N VAL A 101 -6.37 4.47 13.01
CA VAL A 101 -4.98 4.02 12.76
C VAL A 101 -4.08 5.14 12.27
N SER A 102 -4.65 6.29 11.90
CA SER A 102 -3.94 7.39 11.23
C SER A 102 -2.69 7.85 11.99
N LEU A 103 -2.82 8.05 13.29
CA LEU A 103 -1.72 8.51 14.14
C LEU A 103 -0.59 7.47 14.25
N SER A 104 -0.94 6.18 14.31
CA SER A 104 0.04 5.09 14.36
C SER A 104 0.88 5.04 13.09
N ILE A 105 0.23 5.16 11.92
CA ILE A 105 0.90 5.11 10.62
C ILE A 105 1.75 6.37 10.40
N ILE A 106 1.25 7.56 10.76
CA ILE A 106 2.06 8.79 10.70
C ILE A 106 3.32 8.65 11.57
N ALA A 107 3.17 8.12 12.79
CA ALA A 107 4.29 7.92 13.69
C ALA A 107 5.31 6.90 13.15
N SER A 108 4.87 5.78 12.57
CA SER A 108 5.77 4.79 11.96
C SER A 108 6.50 5.37 10.76
N THR A 109 5.80 6.07 9.85
CA THR A 109 6.40 6.73 8.69
C THR A 109 7.43 7.76 9.13
N LEU A 110 7.10 8.62 10.11
CA LEU A 110 8.05 9.62 10.63
C LEU A 110 9.28 8.98 11.28
N THR A 111 9.11 7.84 11.94
CA THR A 111 10.24 7.09 12.51
C THR A 111 11.18 6.60 11.42
N ILE A 112 10.63 6.05 10.32
CA ILE A 112 11.43 5.61 9.18
C ILE A 112 12.11 6.82 8.52
N VAL A 113 11.39 7.93 8.30
CA VAL A 113 11.99 9.17 7.79
C VAL A 113 13.13 9.63 8.71
N ALA A 114 12.96 9.59 10.02
CA ALA A 114 13.99 9.98 10.98
C ALA A 114 15.24 9.08 10.94
N VAL A 115 15.10 7.81 10.54
CA VAL A 115 16.22 6.88 10.35
C VAL A 115 16.93 7.11 9.00
N PHE A 116 16.17 7.33 7.93
CA PHE A 116 16.72 7.37 6.56
C PHE A 116 17.14 8.77 6.11
N LEU A 117 16.52 9.84 6.63
CA LEU A 117 16.84 11.21 6.26
C LEU A 117 18.27 11.62 6.67
N PRO A 118 18.79 11.28 7.88
CA PRO A 118 20.17 11.60 8.25
C PRO A 118 21.22 10.94 7.36
N MET A 119 20.89 9.79 6.74
CA MET A 119 21.80 9.14 5.78
C MET A 119 22.11 10.01 4.56
N THR A 120 21.23 10.98 4.25
CA THR A 120 21.47 11.94 3.16
C THR A 120 22.55 12.96 3.47
N MET A 121 22.93 13.11 4.74
CA MET A 121 23.95 14.03 5.23
C MET A 121 25.33 13.36 5.35
N VAL A 122 25.43 12.06 5.09
CA VAL A 122 26.70 11.32 5.14
C VAL A 122 27.60 11.81 4.00
N GLY A 123 28.84 12.15 4.34
CA GLY A 123 29.86 12.60 3.39
C GLY A 123 30.72 11.49 2.80
N GLY A 124 31.60 11.86 1.87
CA GLY A 124 32.56 10.94 1.24
C GLY A 124 31.96 10.07 0.13
N PHE A 125 32.76 9.11 -0.36
CA PHE A 125 32.37 8.21 -1.46
C PHE A 125 31.14 7.36 -1.11
N ALA A 126 31.10 6.81 0.11
CA ALA A 126 29.94 6.09 0.62
C ALA A 126 28.70 6.99 0.76
N GLY A 127 28.90 8.29 1.06
CA GLY A 127 27.84 9.28 1.19
C GLY A 127 27.01 9.47 -0.08
N ILE A 128 27.61 9.36 -1.27
CA ILE A 128 26.89 9.45 -2.55
C ILE A 128 25.85 8.33 -2.65
N MET A 129 26.21 7.12 -2.23
CA MET A 129 25.34 5.94 -2.25
C MET A 129 24.24 6.06 -1.19
N PHE A 130 24.59 6.41 0.05
CA PHE A 130 23.62 6.58 1.13
C PHE A 130 22.65 7.75 0.91
N LYS A 131 23.09 8.81 0.22
CA LYS A 131 22.23 9.93 -0.15
C LYS A 131 21.13 9.50 -1.12
N GLN A 132 21.48 8.73 -2.15
CA GLN A 132 20.49 8.20 -3.08
C GLN A 132 19.49 7.28 -2.37
N LEU A 133 19.98 6.39 -1.50
CA LEU A 133 19.14 5.47 -0.73
C LEU A 133 18.20 6.22 0.23
N GLY A 134 18.74 7.13 1.03
CA GLY A 134 17.99 7.88 2.05
C GLY A 134 16.87 8.73 1.45
N TRP A 135 17.15 9.43 0.35
CA TRP A 135 16.13 10.22 -0.35
C TRP A 135 15.03 9.35 -0.95
N MET A 136 15.38 8.27 -1.65
CA MET A 136 14.35 7.44 -2.27
C MET A 136 13.45 6.78 -1.23
N VAL A 137 14.01 6.18 -0.18
CA VAL A 137 13.19 5.56 0.87
C VAL A 137 12.27 6.60 1.50
N SER A 138 12.79 7.77 1.87
CA SER A 138 12.01 8.85 2.51
C SER A 138 10.87 9.35 1.62
N ILE A 139 11.10 9.48 0.32
CA ILE A 139 10.07 9.91 -0.64
C ILE A 139 9.00 8.83 -0.81
N ILE A 140 9.39 7.58 -1.02
CA ILE A 140 8.44 6.47 -1.23
C ILE A 140 7.53 6.29 0.00
N ILE A 141 8.09 6.26 1.21
CA ILE A 141 7.28 6.07 2.43
C ILE A 141 6.36 7.26 2.71
N THR A 142 6.81 8.48 2.41
CA THR A 142 5.96 9.67 2.55
C THR A 142 4.81 9.61 1.55
N LEU A 143 5.08 9.17 0.31
CA LEU A 143 4.05 8.99 -0.70
C LEU A 143 3.09 7.85 -0.32
N SER A 144 3.61 6.77 0.26
CA SER A 144 2.85 5.63 0.81
C SER A 144 1.86 6.07 1.87
N LEU A 145 2.30 6.88 2.84
CA LEU A 145 1.42 7.47 3.86
C LEU A 145 0.26 8.25 3.24
N ILE A 146 0.53 9.07 2.21
CA ILE A 146 -0.51 9.83 1.52
C ILE A 146 -1.48 8.85 0.83
N ILE A 147 -0.97 7.82 0.15
CA ILE A 147 -1.78 6.85 -0.60
C ILE A 147 -2.61 5.98 0.35
N SER A 148 -2.05 5.53 1.47
CA SER A 148 -2.76 4.72 2.46
C SER A 148 -3.87 5.52 3.14
N MET A 149 -3.69 6.83 3.35
CA MET A 149 -4.72 7.70 3.93
C MET A 149 -5.77 8.21 2.94
N THR A 150 -5.48 8.18 1.64
CA THR A 150 -6.38 8.75 0.63
C THR A 150 -6.95 7.68 -0.30
N LEU A 151 -6.09 6.98 -1.04
CA LEU A 151 -6.49 6.02 -2.06
C LEU A 151 -7.11 4.77 -1.43
N THR A 152 -6.46 4.19 -0.41
CA THR A 152 -6.93 2.96 0.25
C THR A 152 -8.34 3.11 0.83
N PRO A 153 -8.66 4.15 1.63
CA PRO A 153 -10.03 4.33 2.14
C PRO A 153 -11.03 4.69 1.05
N MET A 154 -10.63 5.49 0.04
CA MET A 154 -11.50 5.83 -1.08
C MET A 154 -11.92 4.57 -1.84
N MET A 155 -10.96 3.72 -2.20
CA MET A 155 -11.23 2.46 -2.88
C MET A 155 -12.01 1.49 -1.99
N SER A 156 -11.65 1.39 -0.71
CA SER A 156 -12.34 0.52 0.26
C SER A 156 -13.82 0.90 0.40
N SER A 157 -14.12 2.20 0.46
CA SER A 157 -15.50 2.69 0.58
C SER A 157 -16.39 2.32 -0.61
N ARG A 158 -15.81 2.15 -1.80
CA ARG A 158 -16.52 1.82 -3.05
C ARG A 158 -16.54 0.32 -3.35
N MET A 159 -15.46 -0.38 -3.00
CA MET A 159 -15.25 -1.77 -3.38
C MET A 159 -15.67 -2.74 -2.29
N LEU A 160 -15.49 -2.43 -1.01
CA LEU A 160 -15.91 -3.35 0.07
C LEU A 160 -17.43 -3.30 0.24
N ARG A 161 -18.04 -4.46 0.47
CA ARG A 161 -19.49 -4.59 0.74
C ARG A 161 -19.67 -5.05 2.18
N SER A 162 -20.67 -4.49 2.86
CA SER A 162 -21.12 -5.00 4.15
C SER A 162 -21.98 -6.25 3.93
N GLU A 163 -21.98 -7.20 4.87
CA GLU A 163 -22.93 -8.31 4.84
C GLU A 163 -24.39 -7.83 4.90
N LYS A 164 -24.67 -6.64 5.43
CA LYS A 164 -26.02 -6.03 5.33
C LYS A 164 -26.42 -5.66 3.89
N ASP A 165 -25.45 -5.56 2.97
CA ASP A 165 -25.69 -5.38 1.52
C ASP A 165 -25.71 -6.72 0.76
N ARG A 166 -25.54 -7.88 1.43
CA ARG A 166 -26.10 -9.13 0.90
C ARG A 166 -27.61 -8.94 1.00
N VAL A 167 -28.18 -8.40 -0.08
CA VAL A 167 -29.61 -8.48 -0.39
C VAL A 167 -30.06 -9.84 0.08
N ALA A 168 -30.97 -9.87 1.07
CA ALA A 168 -31.64 -11.08 1.52
C ALA A 168 -32.02 -11.87 0.26
N GLY A 169 -31.26 -12.93 0.00
CA GLY A 169 -31.45 -13.71 -1.20
C GLY A 169 -32.87 -14.24 -1.19
N ALA A 170 -33.44 -14.54 -2.36
CA ALA A 170 -34.72 -15.24 -2.44
C ALA A 170 -34.78 -16.50 -1.53
N PHE A 171 -33.62 -17.04 -1.16
CA PHE A 171 -33.40 -18.10 -0.18
C PHE A 171 -33.72 -17.73 1.28
N ASP A 172 -33.30 -16.56 1.79
CA ASP A 172 -33.63 -16.10 3.16
C ASP A 172 -35.14 -15.85 3.31
N LYS A 173 -35.79 -15.42 2.22
CA LYS A 173 -37.23 -15.20 2.17
C LYS A 173 -38.05 -16.50 2.17
N TRP A 174 -37.45 -17.63 1.80
CA TRP A 174 -38.06 -18.96 1.81
C TRP A 174 -37.87 -19.69 3.13
N TYR A 175 -36.72 -19.51 3.79
CA TYR A 175 -36.45 -20.12 5.11
C TYR A 175 -37.27 -19.49 6.25
N ASN A 176 -37.63 -18.21 6.11
CA ASN A 176 -38.36 -17.46 7.13
C ASN A 176 -39.90 -17.51 6.97
N LYS A 177 -40.42 -18.53 6.29
CA LYS A 177 -41.86 -18.75 6.07
C LYS A 177 -42.23 -20.18 6.42
#